data_AF-A0A4P6HDY6-F1
#
_entry.id   AF-A0A4P6HDY6-F1
#
_cell.length_a   1.000
_cell.length_b   1.000
_cell.length_c   1.000
_cell.angle_alpha   90.00
_cell.angle_beta   90.00
_cell.angle_gamma   90.00
#
_symmetry.space_group_name_H-M   'P 1'
#
loop_
_entity.id
_entity.type
_entity.pdbx_description
1 polymer ?
#
loop_
_entity_poly.entity_id
_entity_poly.type
_entity_poly.pdbx_seq_one_letter_code
_entity_poly.pdbx_strand_id
1 'polypeptide(L)' 'MILAVALAFTGCATRRDGPLPSDPRSIWCEHNSPRRDAGAETPRAGLNEINKHNALGEKWCGWKP' A
#
# COMPACT_ATOMS: atom_id res chain seq x y z
N MET A 1 45.01 23.76 -29.28
CA MET A 1 44.08 22.63 -29.43
C MET A 1 43.26 22.51 -28.16
N ILE A 2 42.06 23.09 -28.14
CA ILE A 2 41.11 22.94 -27.02
C ILE A 2 40.02 22.03 -27.56
N LEU A 3 40.20 20.72 -27.41
CA LEU A 3 39.15 19.76 -27.75
C LEU A 3 38.63 19.12 -26.48
N ALA A 4 37.65 19.82 -25.91
CA ALA A 4 36.49 19.31 -25.21
C ALA A 4 36.67 17.97 -24.48
N VAL A 5 36.98 18.08 -23.19
CA VAL A 5 36.54 17.12 -22.17
C VAL A 5 35.01 17.17 -22.15
N ALA A 6 34.37 16.44 -23.07
CA ALA A 6 32.94 16.25 -23.05
C ALA A 6 32.64 15.23 -21.94
N LEU A 7 32.24 15.77 -20.79
CA LEU A 7 31.65 15.02 -19.69
C LEU A 7 30.48 14.21 -20.24
N ALA A 8 30.73 12.93 -20.52
CA ALA A 8 29.68 11.95 -20.61
C ALA A 8 29.18 11.69 -19.18
N PHE A 9 28.37 12.61 -18.67
CA PHE A 9 27.34 12.25 -17.70
C PHE A 9 26.44 11.23 -18.40
N THR A 10 26.81 9.96 -18.33
CA THR A 10 25.87 8.87 -18.54
C THR A 10 24.86 9.01 -17.41
N GLY A 11 23.84 9.84 -17.66
CA GLY A 11 22.74 10.03 -16.74
C GLY A 11 22.27 8.65 -16.34
N CYS A 12 22.23 8.39 -15.03
CA CYS A 12 21.39 7.35 -14.48
C CYS A 12 19.98 7.66 -14.97
N ALA A 13 19.61 7.09 -16.12
CA ALA A 13 18.24 6.86 -16.48
C ALA A 13 17.75 5.81 -15.48
N THR A 14 17.48 6.23 -14.24
CA THR A 14 16.58 5.51 -13.37
C THR A 14 15.30 5.40 -14.17
N ARG A 15 15.11 4.23 -14.79
CA ARG A 15 13.86 3.87 -15.46
C ARG A 15 12.75 4.18 -14.48
N ARG A 16 12.02 5.23 -14.76
CA ARG A 16 10.78 5.61 -14.07
C ARG A 16 9.61 4.84 -14.71
N ASP A 17 9.91 3.66 -15.27
CA ASP A 17 9.04 2.84 -16.11
C ASP A 17 8.73 1.49 -15.42
N GLY A 18 8.86 1.44 -14.09
CA GLY A 18 8.09 0.48 -13.33
C GLY A 18 6.61 0.86 -13.43
N PRO A 19 5.67 -0.10 -13.40
CA PRO A 19 4.26 0.26 -13.29
C PRO A 19 4.10 1.25 -12.13
N LEU A 20 3.31 2.31 -12.34
CA LEU A 20 2.92 3.22 -11.27
C LEU A 20 2.56 2.36 -10.05
N PRO A 21 3.03 2.70 -8.82
CA PRO A 21 2.68 1.90 -7.66
C PRO A 21 1.17 1.72 -7.68
N SER A 22 0.73 0.46 -7.70
CA SER A 22 -0.68 0.10 -7.72
C SER A 22 -1.41 0.91 -6.64
N ASP A 23 -2.65 1.33 -6.91
CA ASP A 23 -3.43 2.11 -5.95
C ASP A 23 -3.29 1.44 -4.56
N PRO A 24 -2.77 2.16 -3.54
CA PRO A 24 -2.55 1.59 -2.22
C PRO A 24 -3.79 0.91 -1.64
N ARG A 25 -4.99 1.36 -2.03
CA ARG A 25 -6.25 0.70 -1.64
C ARG A 25 -6.40 -0.66 -2.31
N SER A 26 -6.14 -0.76 -3.61
CA SER A 26 -6.17 -2.04 -4.33
C SER A 26 -5.16 -3.04 -3.75
N ILE A 27 -3.93 -2.60 -3.48
CA ILE A 27 -2.91 -3.43 -2.83
C ILE A 27 -3.40 -3.90 -1.45
N TRP A 28 -3.96 -2.99 -0.64
CA TRP A 28 -4.45 -3.33 0.68
C TRP A 28 -5.59 -4.35 0.62
N CYS A 29 -6.55 -4.18 -0.30
CA CYS A 29 -7.66 -5.11 -0.49
C CYS A 29 -7.20 -6.49 -0.97
N GLU A 30 -6.13 -6.57 -1.78
CA GLU A 30 -5.56 -7.84 -2.25
C GLU A 30 -4.91 -8.64 -1.11
N HIS A 31 -4.29 -7.95 -0.15
CA HIS A 31 -3.52 -8.58 0.92
C HIS A 31 -4.26 -8.72 2.25
N ASN A 32 -5.51 -8.25 2.34
CA ASN A 32 -6.29 -8.32 3.56
C ASN A 32 -7.66 -8.96 3.30
N SER A 33 -8.28 -9.44 4.37
CA SER A 33 -9.62 -10.03 4.35
C SER A 33 -10.42 -9.59 5.57
N PRO A 34 -11.77 -9.73 5.55
CA PRO A 34 -12.60 -9.46 6.71
C PRO A 34 -12.13 -10.25 7.93
N ARG A 35 -12.03 -9.59 9.08
CA ARG A 35 -11.77 -10.25 10.37
C ARG A 35 -13.10 -10.58 11.03
N ARG A 36 -13.15 -11.70 11.74
CA ARG A 36 -14.31 -12.07 12.56
C ARG A 36 -14.57 -10.98 13.61
N ASP A 37 -15.84 -10.76 13.90
CA ASP A 37 -16.27 -9.94 15.02
C ASP A 37 -15.58 -10.33 16.33
N ALA A 38 -15.23 -9.31 17.09
CA ALA A 38 -14.65 -9.48 18.41
C ALA A 38 -15.67 -10.10 19.39
N GLY A 39 -15.19 -11.01 20.24
CA GLY A 39 -15.99 -11.63 21.31
C GLY A 39 -15.82 -10.93 22.66
N ALA A 40 -16.59 -11.38 23.66
CA ALA A 40 -16.55 -10.82 25.02
C ALA A 40 -15.15 -10.81 25.67
N GLU A 41 -14.32 -11.79 25.33
CA GLU A 41 -12.93 -11.92 25.84
C GLU A 41 -11.92 -11.02 25.11
N THR A 42 -12.34 -10.31 24.06
CA THR A 42 -11.42 -9.50 23.24
C THR A 42 -11.05 -8.24 24.01
N PRO A 43 -9.75 -8.00 24.30
CA PRO A 43 -9.33 -6.76 24.94
C PRO A 43 -9.78 -5.55 24.14
N ARG A 44 -10.12 -4.45 24.81
CA ARG A 44 -10.62 -3.21 24.18
C ARG A 44 -9.74 -2.74 23.02
N ALA A 45 -8.42 -2.87 23.15
CA ALA A 45 -7.46 -2.52 22.09
C ALA A 45 -7.62 -3.40 20.84
N GLY A 46 -7.71 -4.72 21.01
CA GLY A 46 -7.96 -5.65 19.90
C GLY A 46 -9.32 -5.43 19.23
N LEU A 47 -10.34 -5.08 20.03
CA LEU A 47 -11.67 -4.67 19.55
C LEU A 47 -11.58 -3.47 18.60
N ASN A 48 -10.83 -2.43 19.01
CA ASN A 48 -10.65 -1.23 18.20
C ASN A 48 -9.90 -1.52 16.89
N GLU A 49 -8.89 -2.39 16.93
CA GLU A 49 -8.13 -2.78 15.75
C GLU A 49 -8.98 -3.56 14.75
N ILE A 50 -9.77 -4.53 15.21
CA ILE A 50 -10.69 -5.31 14.36
C ILE A 50 -11.72 -4.38 13.72
N ASN A 51 -12.36 -3.52 14.51
CA ASN A 51 -13.38 -2.60 14.00
C ASN A 51 -12.78 -1.62 12.98
N LYS A 52 -11.60 -1.07 13.24
CA LYS A 52 -10.90 -0.18 12.31
C LYS A 52 -10.54 -0.89 11.00
N HIS A 53 -10.04 -2.13 11.09
CA HIS A 53 -9.68 -2.94 9.93
C HIS A 53 -10.90 -3.25 9.06
N ASN A 54 -11.99 -3.73 9.67
CA ASN A 54 -13.21 -4.06 8.94
C ASN A 54 -13.90 -2.83 8.34
N ALA A 55 -13.92 -1.69 9.04
CA ALA A 55 -14.46 -0.43 8.51
C ALA A 55 -13.68 0.09 7.30
N LEU A 56 -12.35 -0.10 7.27
CA LEU A 56 -11.55 0.21 6.07
C LEU A 56 -11.93 -0.71 4.91
N GLY A 57 -12.09 -2.01 5.17
CA GLY A 57 -12.47 -2.98 4.16
C GLY A 57 -13.88 -2.78 3.59
N GLU A 58 -14.85 -2.38 4.42
CA GLU A 58 -16.18 -1.98 3.94
C GLU A 58 -16.06 -0.77 3.00
N LYS A 59 -15.31 0.25 3.43
CA LYS A 59 -15.13 1.51 2.67
C LYS A 59 -14.36 1.33 1.36
N TRP A 60 -13.36 0.46 1.32
CA TRP A 60 -12.42 0.36 0.19
C TRP A 60 -12.61 -0.87 -0.67
N CYS A 61 -13.05 -1.98 -0.08
CA CYS A 61 -13.05 -3.30 -0.72
C CYS A 61 -14.46 -3.90 -0.88
N GLY A 62 -15.51 -3.22 -0.38
CA GLY A 62 -16.89 -3.70 -0.45
C GLY A 62 -17.17 -4.92 0.44
N TRP A 63 -16.36 -5.12 1.48
CA TRP A 63 -16.55 -6.25 2.41
C TRP A 63 -17.89 -6.17 3.13
N LYS A 64 -18.42 -7.35 3.46
CA LYS A 64 -19.57 -7.54 4.35
C LYS A 64 -19.11 -8.49 5.46
N PRO A 65 -18.42 -7.96 6.49
CA PRO A 65 -17.86 -8.74 7.59
C PRO A 65 -18.93 -9.50 8.37
#